data_AF-A0A929EXZ1-F1
#
_entry.id   AF-A0A929EXZ1-F1
#
_cell.length_a   1.000
_cell.length_b   1.000
_cell.length_c   1.000
_cell.angle_alpha   90.00
_cell.angle_beta   90.00
_cell.angle_gamma   90.00
#
_symmetry.space_group_name_H-M   'P 1'
#
loop_
_entity.id
_entity.type
_entity.pdbx_description
1 polymer ?
#
loop_
_entity_poly.entity_id
_entity_poly.type
_entity_poly.pdbx_seq_one_letter_code
_entity_poly.pdbx_strand_id
1 'polypeptide(L)' 'MKNGGNIVKDKFFAFAVRVVNLYKHLTAEKKEFVLSRQLLRSGTAVGAIDN' A
#
# COMPACT_ATOMS: atom_id res chain seq x y z
N MET A 1 -7.61 -29.04 -3.51
CA MET A 1 -6.19 -28.59 -3.47
C MET A 1 -6.20 -27.07 -3.45
N LYS A 2 -5.65 -26.42 -2.42
CA LYS A 2 -5.55 -24.95 -2.42
C LYS A 2 -4.50 -24.58 -3.46
N ASN A 3 -4.93 -24.03 -4.60
CA ASN A 3 -4.03 -23.40 -5.56
C ASN A 3 -3.18 -22.41 -4.77
N GLY A 4 -1.86 -22.58 -4.78
CA GLY A 4 -0.92 -21.74 -4.04
C GLY A 4 -1.12 -20.29 -4.47
N GLY A 5 -1.86 -19.54 -3.66
CA GLY A 5 -2.03 -18.11 -3.83
C GLY A 5 -0.66 -17.49 -3.98
N ASN A 6 -0.50 -16.63 -4.97
CA ASN A 6 0.77 -16.02 -5.25
C ASN A 6 1.22 -15.22 -4.00
N ILE A 7 2.15 -15.78 -3.23
CA ILE A 7 2.65 -15.21 -1.96
C ILE A 7 3.13 -13.77 -2.14
N VAL A 8 3.57 -13.41 -3.35
CA VAL A 8 3.96 -12.04 -3.70
C VAL A 8 2.73 -11.13 -3.71
N LYS A 9 1.61 -11.55 -4.29
CA LYS A 9 0.35 -10.79 -4.29
C LYS A 9 -0.17 -10.55 -2.86
N ASP A 10 -0.19 -11.59 -2.03
CA ASP A 10 -0.67 -11.47 -0.64
C ASP A 10 0.20 -10.51 0.18
N LYS A 11 1.53 -10.60 0.02
CA LYS A 11 2.48 -9.68 0.67
C LYS A 11 2.35 -8.25 0.14
N PHE A 12 2.14 -8.08 -1.16
CA PHE A 12 1.92 -6.76 -1.76
C PHE A 12 0.63 -6.12 -1.25
N PHE A 13 -0.47 -6.88 -1.19
CA PHE A 13 -1.73 -6.38 -0.64
C PHE A 13 -1.58 -5.93 0.81
N ALA A 14 -0.96 -6.76 1.65
CA ALA A 14 -0.67 -6.40 3.04
C ALA A 14 0.23 -5.15 3.15
N PHE A 15 1.21 -5.00 2.25
CA PHE A 15 2.05 -3.80 2.18
C PHE A 15 1.25 -2.56 1.78
N ALA A 16 0.39 -2.64 0.77
CA ALA A 16 -0.44 -1.53 0.32
C ALA A 16 -1.37 -1.02 1.44
N VAL A 17 -1.97 -1.94 2.21
CA VAL A 17 -2.78 -1.59 3.39
C VAL A 17 -1.95 -0.81 4.42
N ARG A 18 -0.71 -1.22 4.68
CA ARG A 18 0.19 -0.49 5.59
C ARG A 18 0.52 0.91 5.07
N VAL A 19 0.76 1.06 3.77
CA VAL A 19 1.03 2.37 3.14
C VAL A 19 -0.16 3.32 3.32
N VAL A 20 -1.39 2.84 3.13
CA VAL A 20 -2.61 3.63 3.35
C VAL A 20 -2.73 4.08 4.82
N ASN A 21 -2.46 3.18 5.76
CA ASN A 21 -2.51 3.52 7.19
C ASN A 21 -1.40 4.50 7.59
N LEU A 22 -0.20 4.35 7.03
CA LEU A 22 0.90 5.29 7.23
C LEU A 22 0.58 6.67 6.66
N TYR A 23 0.01 6.75 5.45
CA TYR A 23 -0.46 8.01 4.88
C TYR A 23 -1.46 8.72 5.79
N LYS A 24 -2.44 7.99 6.34
CA LYS A 24 -3.42 8.55 7.30
C LYS A 24 -2.75 9.08 8.56
N HIS A 25 -1.81 8.32 9.14
CA HIS A 25 -1.07 8.75 10.33
C HIS A 25 -0.23 10.00 10.07
N LEU A 26 0.54 10.03 8.97
CA LEU A 26 1.38 11.17 8.61
C LEU A 26 0.57 12.44 8.34
N THR A 27 -0.58 12.31 7.69
CA THR A 27 -1.46 13.47 7.42
C THR A 27 -2.21 13.95 8.66
N ALA A 28 -2.73 13.04 9.50
CA ALA A 28 -3.51 13.39 10.68
C ALA A 28 -2.65 13.89 11.85
N GLU A 29 -1.55 13.21 12.16
CA GLU A 29 -0.75 13.49 13.36
C GLU A 29 0.45 14.38 13.09
N LYS A 30 1.08 14.22 11.91
CA LYS A 30 2.32 14.94 11.57
C LYS A 30 2.10 16.12 10.64
N LYS A 31 0.88 16.28 10.09
CA LYS A 31 0.56 17.29 9.07
C LYS A 31 1.54 17.26 7.89
N GLU A 32 1.98 16.05 7.50
CA GLU A 32 2.88 15.82 6.37
C GLU A 32 2.07 15.36 5.16
N PHE A 33 2.15 16.09 4.04
CA PHE A 33 1.26 15.92 2.88
C PHE A 33 1.97 15.73 1.55
N VAL A 34 3.28 15.98 1.48
CA VAL A 34 4.05 15.96 0.24
C VAL A 34 4.67 14.58 0.04
N LEU A 35 5.43 14.08 1.02
CA LEU A 35 6.07 12.77 0.94
C LEU A 35 5.05 11.65 1.12
N SER A 36 4.10 11.82 2.04
CA SER A 36 3.03 10.86 2.31
C SER A 36 2.18 10.60 1.07
N ARG A 37 1.91 11.63 0.27
CA ARG A 37 1.18 11.50 -1.01
C ARG A 37 1.99 10.78 -2.08
N GLN A 38 3.30 11.03 -2.15
CA GLN A 38 4.19 10.30 -3.07
C GLN A 38 4.27 8.82 -2.70
N LEU A 39 4.40 8.54 -1.40
CA LEU A 39 4.44 7.18 -0.86
C LEU A 39 3.13 6.43 -1.07
N LEU A 40 1.98 7.09 -0.89
CA LEU A 40 0.68 6.51 -1.20
C LEU A 40 0.62 6.06 -2.66
N ARG A 41 0.98 6.96 -3.60
CA ARG A 41 0.95 6.67 -5.04
C ARG A 41 1.87 5.51 -5.42
N SER A 42 3.12 5.51 -4.95
CA SER A 42 4.08 4.45 -5.31
C SER A 42 3.78 3.13 -4.60
N GLY A 43 3.34 3.18 -3.35
CA GLY A 43 3.08 2.00 -2.51
C GLY A 43 1.77 1.28 -2.80
N THR A 44 0.83 1.90 -3.52
CA THR A 44 -0.43 1.26 -3.98
C THR A 44 -0.47 0.97 -5.48
N ALA A 45 0.49 1.48 -6.28
CA ALA A 45 0.48 1.32 -7.74
C ALA A 45 0.59 -0.13 -8.22
N VAL A 46 1.15 -1.05 -7.42
CA VAL A 46 1.38 -2.44 -7.84
C VAL A 46 0.12 -3.31 -7.70
N GLY A 47 -0.83 -2.95 -6.83
CA GLY A 47 -2.10 -3.68 -6.66
C GLY A 47 -3.08 -3.52 -7.82
N ALA A 48 -2.85 -2.57 -8.74
CA ALA A 48 -3.71 -2.28 -9.89
C ALA A 48 -3.24 -2.94 -11.20
N ILE A 49 -2.12 -3.68 -11.18
CA ILE A 49 -1.48 -4.25 -12.39
C ILE A 49 -2.03 -5.66 -12.71
N ASP A 50 -2.85 -6.25 -11.83
CA ASP A 50 -3.59 -7.49 -12.13
C ASP A 50 -4.95 -7.18 -12.76
N ASN A 51 -4.99 -7.05 -14.09
CA ASN A 51 -6.18 -7.30 -14.92
C ASN A 51 -5.82 -8.38 -15.93
#